data_AF-U1PXP8-F1
#
_entry.id   AF-U1PXP8-F1
#
_cell.length_a   1.000
_cell.length_b   1.000
_cell.length_c   1.000
_cell.angle_alpha   90.00
_cell.angle_beta   90.00
_cell.angle_gamma   90.00
#
_symmetry.space_group_name_H-M   'P 1'
#
loop_
_entity.id
_entity.type
_entity.pdbx_description
1 polymer ?
#
loop_
_entity_poly.entity_id
_entity_poly.type
_entity_poly.pdbx_seq_one_letter_code
_entity_poly.pdbx_strand_id
1 'polypeptide(L)'
;MRNLLESLAGALAGFAVGLLATVVHAGPVDLPIVGLLLACGIVASGSWFVMEMGWTRAWFAGLVGIAGASVWLLMFPPANDAFVSTEQWVSVAWLALAPLSAAIPAIWTTRRRDR
;
A
#
# COMPACT_ATOMS: atom_id res chain seq x y z
N MET A 1 23.43 -0.03 12.07
CA MET A 1 23.09 -1.10 11.11
C MET A 1 21.69 -1.66 11.32
N ARG A 2 21.30 -2.12 12.52
CA ARG A 2 19.95 -2.65 12.81
C ARG A 2 18.79 -1.76 12.31
N ASN A 3 18.82 -0.47 12.64
CA ASN A 3 17.79 0.51 12.21
C ASN A 3 17.70 0.69 10.69
N LEU A 4 18.82 0.53 9.96
CA LEU A 4 18.87 0.63 8.51
C LEU A 4 18.26 -0.63 7.88
N LEU A 5 18.60 -1.80 8.41
CA LEU A 5 18.05 -3.08 7.97
C LEU A 5 16.54 -3.17 8.19
N GLU A 6 16.05 -2.70 9.34
CA GLU A 6 14.61 -2.58 9.62
C GLU A 6 13.88 -1.70 8.61
N SER A 7 14.49 -0.55 8.26
CA SER A 7 13.91 0.37 7.29
C SER A 7 13.93 -0.20 5.87
N LEU A 8 15.03 -0.86 5.48
CA LEU A 8 15.13 -1.55 4.19
C LEU A 8 14.13 -2.70 4.07
N ALA A 9 14.00 -3.52 5.12
CA ALA A 9 13.01 -4.59 5.17
C ALA A 9 11.59 -4.03 5.09
N GLY A 10 11.30 -2.94 5.81
CA GLY A 10 10.03 -2.23 5.73
C GLY A 10 9.74 -1.71 4.32
N ALA A 11 10.71 -1.07 3.67
CA ALA A 11 10.58 -0.57 2.30
C ALA A 11 10.35 -1.70 1.29
N LEU A 12 11.09 -2.81 1.39
CA LEU A 12 10.92 -3.96 0.51
C LEU A 12 9.57 -4.66 0.70
N ALA A 13 9.16 -4.86 1.96
CA ALA A 13 7.84 -5.41 2.27
C ALA A 13 6.72 -4.49 1.77
N GLY A 14 6.84 -3.19 2.01
CA GLY A 14 5.91 -2.18 1.49
C GLY A 14 5.87 -2.16 -0.04
N PHE A 15 7.01 -2.31 -0.70
CA PHE A 15 7.08 -2.40 -2.16
C PHE A 15 6.34 -3.64 -2.67
N ALA A 16 6.56 -4.81 -2.07
CA ALA A 16 5.84 -6.03 -2.43
C ALA A 16 4.32 -5.91 -2.19
N VAL A 17 3.92 -5.31 -1.07
CA VAL A 17 2.51 -5.00 -0.78
C VAL A 17 1.94 -4.01 -1.80
N GLY A 18 2.71 -2.99 -2.17
CA GLY A 18 2.36 -2.04 -3.21
C GLY A 18 2.14 -2.72 -4.56
N LEU A 19 3.03 -3.62 -4.99
CA LEU A 19 2.85 -4.39 -6.22
C LEU A 19 1.53 -5.18 -6.18
N LEU A 20 1.31 -5.96 -5.11
CA LEU A 20 0.11 -6.77 -4.94
C LEU A 20 -1.16 -5.91 -4.95
N ALA A 21 -1.17 -4.83 -4.17
CA ALA A 21 -2.33 -3.96 -4.07
C ALA A 21 -2.59 -3.20 -5.37
N THR A 22 -1.54 -2.88 -6.13
CA THR A 22 -1.69 -2.23 -7.45
C THR A 22 -2.30 -3.18 -8.47
N VAL A 23 -1.93 -4.46 -8.45
CA VAL A 23 -2.59 -5.49 -9.28
C VAL A 23 -4.04 -5.71 -8.83
N VAL A 24 -4.28 -5.78 -7.52
CA VAL A 24 -5.62 -6.04 -6.96
C VAL A 24 -6.58 -4.87 -7.18
N HIS A 25 -6.10 -3.62 -7.24
CA HIS A 25 -6.98 -2.46 -7.42
C HIS A 25 -7.73 -2.50 -8.75
N ALA A 26 -7.17 -3.15 -9.77
CA ALA A 26 -7.82 -3.30 -11.07
C ALA A 26 -9.13 -4.10 -10.95
N GLY A 27 -9.21 -4.95 -9.93
CA GLY A 27 -10.40 -5.68 -9.53
C GLY A 27 -10.83 -6.76 -10.53
N PRO A 28 -11.87 -7.54 -10.20
CA PRO A 28 -12.58 -8.36 -11.18
C PRO A 28 -13.13 -7.48 -12.30
N VAL A 29 -13.17 -8.01 -13.52
CA VAL A 29 -13.81 -7.35 -14.67
C VAL A 29 -15.22 -6.92 -14.25
N ASP A 30 -15.54 -5.63 -14.44
CA ASP A 30 -16.81 -4.96 -14.10
C ASP A 30 -17.05 -4.61 -12.60
N LEU A 31 -16.09 -4.84 -11.69
CA LEU A 31 -16.22 -4.47 -10.26
C LEU A 31 -15.02 -3.66 -9.71
N PRO A 32 -14.76 -2.45 -10.25
CA PRO A 32 -13.59 -1.64 -9.90
C PRO A 32 -13.55 -1.22 -8.42
N ILE A 33 -14.72 -0.99 -7.81
CA ILE A 33 -14.82 -0.61 -6.39
C ILE A 33 -14.36 -1.76 -5.48
N VAL A 34 -14.66 -3.00 -5.85
CA VAL A 34 -14.27 -4.18 -5.06
C VAL A 34 -12.75 -4.34 -5.07
N GLY A 35 -12.11 -4.13 -6.21
CA GLY A 35 -10.65 -4.11 -6.33
C GLY A 35 -10.01 -3.06 -5.41
N LEU A 36 -10.52 -1.82 -5.43
CA LEU A 36 -10.04 -0.74 -4.56
C LEU A 36 -10.19 -1.08 -3.07
N LEU A 37 -11.35 -1.60 -2.66
CA LEU A 37 -11.59 -1.96 -1.25
C LEU A 37 -10.65 -3.08 -0.79
N LEU A 38 -10.42 -4.10 -1.62
CA LEU A 38 -9.48 -5.18 -1.33
C LEU A 38 -8.04 -4.66 -1.23
N ALA A 39 -7.61 -3.82 -2.18
CA ALA A 39 -6.30 -3.21 -2.17
C ALA A 39 -6.08 -2.36 -0.90
N CYS A 40 -7.09 -1.58 -0.51
CA CYS A 40 -7.09 -0.84 0.76
C CYS A 40 -7.01 -1.78 1.96
N GLY A 41 -7.75 -2.89 1.97
CA GLY A 41 -7.72 -3.89 3.04
C GLY A 41 -6.35 -4.53 3.21
N ILE A 42 -5.66 -4.85 2.12
CA ILE A 42 -4.29 -5.40 2.12
C ILE A 42 -3.33 -4.38 2.75
N VAL A 43 -3.36 -3.13 2.29
CA VAL A 43 -2.47 -2.08 2.81
C VAL A 43 -2.79 -1.76 4.28
N ALA A 44 -4.07 -1.67 4.64
CA ALA A 44 -4.49 -1.36 6.00
C ALA A 44 -4.14 -2.47 6.99
N SER A 45 -4.32 -3.74 6.62
CA SER A 45 -3.96 -4.89 7.47
C SER A 45 -2.45 -4.99 7.67
N GLY A 46 -1.65 -4.81 6.61
CA GLY A 46 -0.20 -4.76 6.71
C GLY A 46 0.29 -3.61 7.58
N SER A 47 -0.27 -2.42 7.39
CA SER A 47 0.05 -1.24 8.20
C SER A 47 -0.30 -1.45 9.69
N TRP A 48 -1.48 -2.01 9.98
CA TRP A 48 -1.90 -2.34 11.34
C TRP A 48 -0.91 -3.30 12.01
N PHE A 49 -0.56 -4.40 11.33
CA PHE A 49 0.33 -5.43 11.87
C PHE A 49 1.73 -4.88 12.22
N VAL A 50 2.32 -4.08 11.32
CA VAL A 50 3.64 -3.47 11.54
C VAL A 50 3.62 -2.51 12.73
N MET A 51 2.52 -1.76 12.89
CA MET A 51 2.35 -0.81 13.99
C MET A 51 2.10 -1.50 15.33
N GLU A 52 1.37 -2.62 15.36
CA GLU A 52 1.16 -3.45 16.56
C GLU A 52 2.51 -4.01 17.08
N MET A 53 3.41 -4.40 16.18
CA MET A 53 4.78 -4.82 16.51
C MET A 53 5.70 -3.67 16.98
N GLY A 54 5.22 -2.41 16.92
CA GLY A 54 5.99 -1.21 17.30
C GLY A 54 7.05 -0.79 16.28
N TRP A 55 7.05 -1.37 15.07
CA TRP A 55 8.07 -1.11 14.05
C TRP A 55 7.76 0.15 13.22
N THR A 56 7.64 1.29 13.90
CA THR A 56 7.23 2.58 13.30
C THR A 56 8.12 3.02 12.14
N ARG A 57 9.44 2.74 12.22
CA ARG A 57 10.37 3.05 11.13
C ARG A 57 10.15 2.17 9.90
N ALA A 58 9.90 0.89 10.10
CA ALA A 58 9.57 -0.04 9.01
C ALA A 58 8.22 0.34 8.37
N TRP A 59 7.26 0.83 9.16
CA TRP A 59 6.00 1.38 8.66
C TRP A 59 6.24 2.59 7.74
N PHE A 60 6.99 3.60 8.20
CA PHE A 60 7.33 4.77 7.38
C PHE A 60 8.06 4.38 6.09
N ALA A 61 9.03 3.47 6.18
CA ALA A 61 9.75 2.98 5.01
C ALA A 61 8.82 2.19 4.07
N GLY A 62 7.87 1.43 4.62
CA GLY A 62 6.87 0.70 3.87
C GLY A 62 5.94 1.61 3.06
N LEU A 63 5.58 2.78 3.57
CA LEU A 63 4.82 3.79 2.80
C LEU A 63 5.56 4.21 1.53
N VAL A 64 6.88 4.42 1.62
CA VAL A 64 7.71 4.75 0.46
C VAL A 64 7.73 3.60 -0.54
N GLY A 65 7.81 2.35 -0.06
CA GLY A 65 7.71 1.16 -0.90
C GLY A 65 6.38 1.07 -1.64
N ILE A 66 5.26 1.25 -0.93
CA ILE A 66 3.90 1.18 -1.50
C ILE A 66 3.71 2.27 -2.57
N ALA A 67 4.09 3.51 -2.24
CA ALA A 67 4.01 4.64 -3.15
C ALA A 67 4.91 4.43 -4.37
N GLY A 68 6.16 3.99 -4.16
CA GLY A 68 7.11 3.70 -5.22
C GLY A 68 6.62 2.62 -6.19
N ALA A 69 6.09 1.50 -5.68
CA ALA A 69 5.50 0.45 -6.49
C ALA A 69 4.28 0.94 -7.28
N SER A 70 3.38 1.69 -6.63
CA SER A 70 2.17 2.21 -7.27
C SER A 70 2.51 3.21 -8.39
N VAL A 71 3.42 4.15 -8.14
CA VAL A 71 3.87 5.14 -9.14
C VAL A 71 4.61 4.44 -10.27
N TRP A 72 5.51 3.51 -9.97
CA TRP A 72 6.26 2.78 -10.98
C TRP A 72 5.34 2.02 -11.93
N LEU A 73 4.40 1.24 -11.41
CA LEU A 73 3.49 0.44 -12.24
C LEU A 73 2.50 1.30 -13.03
N LEU A 74 2.03 2.42 -12.47
CA LEU A 74 1.04 3.27 -13.13
C LEU A 74 1.64 4.25 -14.14
N MET A 75 2.88 4.73 -13.92
CA MET A 75 3.54 5.71 -14.80
C MET A 75 4.53 5.09 -15.78
N PHE A 76 5.10 3.93 -15.42
CA PHE A 76 6.06 3.19 -16.24
C PHE A 76 5.62 1.73 -16.36
N PRO A 77 4.43 1.45 -16.94
CA PRO A 77 3.90 0.10 -17.01
C PRO A 77 4.87 -0.81 -17.78
N PRO A 78 5.28 -1.96 -17.20
CA PRO A 78 6.26 -2.85 -17.82
C PRO A 78 5.74 -3.55 -19.09
N ALA A 79 4.43 -3.50 -19.36
CA ALA A 79 3.78 -4.00 -20.57
C ALA A 79 2.55 -3.14 -20.89
N ASN A 80 2.20 -3.03 -22.17
CA ASN A 80 1.05 -2.23 -22.64
C ASN A 80 -0.31 -2.77 -22.10
N ASP A 81 -0.37 -4.06 -21.77
CA ASP A 81 -1.51 -4.74 -21.12
C ASP A 81 -1.32 -4.91 -19.60
N ALA A 82 -0.36 -4.20 -19.00
CA ALA A 82 -0.19 -4.24 -17.55
C ALA A 82 -1.50 -3.84 -16.89
N PHE A 83 -1.86 -4.57 -15.83
CA PHE A 83 -3.07 -4.58 -14.97
C PHE A 83 -3.59 -3.21 -14.49
N VAL A 84 -3.69 -2.25 -15.39
CA VAL A 84 -4.26 -0.93 -15.22
C VAL A 84 -5.74 -1.11 -15.49
N SER A 85 -6.57 -0.67 -14.56
CA SER A 85 -8.00 -0.64 -14.78
C SER A 85 -8.29 0.10 -16.08
N THR A 86 -9.18 -0.42 -16.92
CA THR A 86 -9.70 0.30 -18.10
C THR A 86 -10.27 1.67 -17.73
N GLU A 87 -10.67 1.83 -16.47
CA GLU A 87 -11.20 3.04 -15.88
C GLU A 87 -10.10 3.89 -15.20
N GLN A 88 -9.69 4.98 -15.86
CA GLN A 88 -8.62 5.87 -15.37
C GLN A 88 -8.86 6.42 -13.95
N TRP A 89 -10.12 6.61 -13.54
CA TRP A 89 -10.47 7.13 -12.21
C TRP A 89 -10.07 6.16 -11.08
N VAL A 90 -10.01 4.86 -11.35
CA VAL A 90 -9.65 3.83 -10.35
C VAL A 90 -8.17 3.96 -9.96
N SER A 91 -7.29 4.18 -10.94
CA SER A 91 -5.86 4.39 -10.69
C SER A 91 -5.61 5.69 -9.92
N VAL A 92 -6.37 6.76 -10.21
CA VAL A 92 -6.27 8.02 -9.46
C VAL A 92 -6.78 7.84 -8.03
N ALA A 93 -7.91 7.15 -7.85
CA ALA A 93 -8.45 6.83 -6.53
C ALA A 93 -7.47 5.97 -5.72
N TRP A 94 -6.82 4.99 -6.35
CA TRP A 94 -5.81 4.16 -5.69
C TRP A 94 -4.63 4.98 -5.16
N LEU A 95 -4.09 5.91 -5.95
CA LEU A 95 -2.99 6.77 -5.52
C LEU A 95 -3.33 7.60 -4.27
N ALA A 96 -4.60 8.01 -4.11
CA ALA A 96 -5.06 8.71 -2.91
C ALA A 96 -5.36 7.75 -1.75
N LEU A 97 -5.95 6.58 -2.03
CA LEU A 97 -6.38 5.62 -1.02
C LEU A 97 -5.23 4.80 -0.42
N ALA A 98 -4.16 4.52 -1.17
CA ALA A 98 -3.00 3.79 -0.68
C ALA A 98 -2.35 4.44 0.57
N PRO A 99 -2.02 5.74 0.59
CA PRO A 99 -1.48 6.37 1.80
C PRO A 99 -2.53 6.48 2.92
N LEU A 100 -3.80 6.73 2.59
CA LEU A 100 -4.87 6.84 3.59
C LEU A 100 -5.15 5.51 4.29
N SER A 101 -5.22 4.42 3.54
CA SER A 101 -5.44 3.07 4.06
C SER A 101 -4.30 2.61 4.96
N ALA A 102 -3.06 3.05 4.71
CA ALA A 102 -1.97 2.82 5.63
C ALA A 102 -2.02 3.74 6.87
N ALA A 103 -2.41 5.00 6.73
CA ALA A 103 -2.42 5.97 7.82
C ALA A 103 -3.49 5.68 8.90
N ILE A 104 -4.71 5.32 8.51
CA ILE A 104 -5.83 5.08 9.42
C ILE A 104 -5.50 4.07 10.54
N PRO A 105 -5.04 2.84 10.24
CA PRO A 105 -4.72 1.85 11.28
C PRO A 105 -3.49 2.25 12.12
N ALA A 106 -2.55 3.00 11.55
CA ALA A 106 -1.39 3.51 12.27
C ALA A 106 -1.78 4.57 13.31
N ILE A 107 -2.67 5.49 12.96
CA ILE A 107 -3.22 6.50 13.89
C ILE A 107 -4.06 5.82 14.99
N TRP A 108 -4.82 4.79 14.64
CA TRP A 108 -5.64 4.08 15.59
C TRP A 108 -4.83 3.27 16.61
N THR A 109 -3.80 2.56 16.16
CA THR A 109 -2.89 1.79 17.03
C THR A 109 -2.08 2.68 17.96
N THR A 110 -1.52 3.79 17.45
CA THR A 110 -0.81 4.78 18.28
C THR A 110 -1.71 5.35 19.37
N ARG A 111 -2.92 5.82 19.03
CA ARG A 111 -3.89 6.33 20.01
C ARG A 111 -4.34 5.31 21.05
N ARG A 112 -4.32 4.01 20.73
CA ARG A 112 -4.63 2.95 21.69
C ARG A 112 -3.51 2.71 22.68
N ARG A 113 -2.26 2.89 22.25
CA ARG A 113 -1.07 2.66 23.09
C ARG A 113 -0.84 3.78 24.10
N ASP A 114 -1.31 4.99 23.79
CA ASP A 114 -1.24 6.17 24.67
C ASP A 114 -2.35 6.20 25.74
N ARG A 115 -3.31 5.27 25.71
CA ARG A 115 -4.40 5.13 26.70
C ARG A 115 -4.10 4.02 27.68
#